data_AF-A0A1Q3V5W2-F1
#
_entry.id   AF-A0A1Q3V5W2-F1
#
_cell.length_a   1.000
_cell.length_b   1.000
_cell.length_c   1.000
_cell.angle_alpha   90.00
_cell.angle_beta   90.00
_cell.angle_gamma   90.00
#
_symmetry.space_group_name_H-M   'P 1'
#
loop_
_entity.id
_entity.type
_entity.pdbx_description
1 polymer ?
#
loop_
_entity_poly.entity_id
_entity_poly.type
_entity_poly.pdbx_seq_one_letter_code
_entity_poly.pdbx_strand_id
1 'polypeptide(L)'
;MRECHDCGQLQVLPSLPPSTRALCLRCDAVLRDTAHDPFGLPLALYASAIMLLAIAAGMTLMTVSTAGQFHLASLFTGPVTLEERGLWFLGLLVMITTFVAPLARVAMMVTVLVGIRLPDPPRGLRVVFAWDERLRPWAMIEVYLLGVFVAFVRLSTMAHIDIGPALYALGALMLVMVAADYAIDRQSVWEALEGARRNRRRRVRAAAAQAAAPAMNAATQTRIGCHTCGLVSRAQDGAVCPRCGFTLHARKRDSIAWTWALSLAALILYVPANVYPVLTVIRLGAGQPSTILGGARELLDLGQWPLALLVFVASVAVPVLKLTGLALLLISTQRRWRGRLRDRTTVYRIVDAIGRWSMIDIFMLSILVALVQFGAVATVRPGFGAVAFALVVILTMLAARSFDPRLMWDAAEA
;
A
#
# COMPACT_ATOMS: atom_id res chain seq x y z
N MET A 1 1.86 26.19 -7.78
CA MET A 1 2.71 26.07 -6.56
C MET A 1 2.45 24.72 -5.93
N ARG A 2 3.49 24.02 -5.47
CA ARG A 2 3.41 22.72 -4.79
C ARG A 2 4.38 22.67 -3.61
N GLU A 3 4.04 21.87 -2.61
CA GLU A 3 4.93 21.51 -1.52
C GLU A 3 5.58 20.16 -1.83
N CYS A 4 6.89 20.05 -1.68
CA CYS A 4 7.56 18.76 -1.80
C CYS A 4 7.18 17.85 -0.62
N HIS A 5 6.73 16.63 -0.90
CA HIS A 5 6.33 15.66 0.13
C HIS A 5 7.50 15.21 1.03
N ASP A 6 8.73 15.23 0.53
CA ASP A 6 9.91 14.77 1.26
C ASP A 6 10.58 15.89 2.06
N CYS A 7 10.88 17.02 1.42
CA CYS A 7 11.65 18.11 2.05
C CYS A 7 10.81 19.33 2.47
N GLY A 8 9.52 19.38 2.14
CA GLY A 8 8.62 20.46 2.54
C GLY A 8 8.83 21.77 1.77
N GLN A 9 9.79 21.84 0.85
CA GLN A 9 10.06 23.06 0.09
C GLN A 9 8.88 23.39 -0.84
N LEU A 10 8.43 24.63 -0.78
CA LEU A 10 7.40 25.17 -1.64
C LEU A 10 7.99 25.68 -2.96
N GLN A 11 7.52 25.15 -4.09
CA GLN A 11 8.05 25.46 -5.42
C GLN A 11 6.91 25.81 -6.39
N VAL A 12 7.16 26.75 -7.31
CA VAL A 12 6.22 27.07 -8.39
C VAL A 12 6.63 26.26 -9.61
N LEU A 13 5.75 25.37 -10.07
CA LEU A 13 5.98 24.63 -11.30
C LEU A 13 5.49 25.45 -12.51
N PRO A 14 6.29 25.54 -13.58
CA PRO A 14 5.84 26.10 -14.86
C PRO A 14 4.80 25.17 -15.52
N SER A 15 4.16 25.65 -16.58
CA SER A 15 3.36 24.79 -17.46
C SER A 15 4.29 23.78 -18.13
N LEU A 16 4.06 22.51 -17.86
CA LEU A 16 4.87 21.40 -18.36
C LEU A 16 4.23 20.83 -19.63
N PRO A 17 5.02 20.57 -20.69
CA PRO A 17 4.52 19.85 -21.85
C PRO A 17 4.17 18.39 -21.47
N PRO A 18 3.42 17.67 -22.32
CA PRO A 18 3.13 16.25 -22.09
C PRO A 18 4.41 15.43 -21.92
N SER A 19 4.36 14.33 -21.16
CA SER A 19 5.49 13.41 -20.93
C SER A 19 6.75 14.06 -20.31
N THR A 20 6.58 15.01 -19.40
CA THR A 20 7.69 15.63 -18.66
C THR A 20 7.56 15.48 -17.16
N ARG A 21 8.72 15.31 -16.51
CA ARG A 21 8.85 15.18 -15.06
C ARG A 21 9.47 16.43 -14.47
N ALA A 22 8.85 16.93 -13.41
CA ALA A 22 9.43 17.98 -12.58
C ALA A 22 10.01 17.38 -11.30
N LEU A 23 11.27 17.68 -11.03
CA LEU A 23 11.99 17.25 -9.82
C LEU A 23 12.10 18.40 -8.82
N CYS A 24 12.16 18.06 -7.54
CA CYS A 24 12.41 19.01 -6.47
C CYS A 24 13.89 19.40 -6.45
N LEU A 25 14.18 20.70 -6.56
CA LEU A 25 15.55 21.25 -6.55
C LEU A 25 16.40 20.93 -5.29
N ARG A 26 15.77 20.48 -4.19
CA ARG A 26 16.48 20.22 -2.91
C ARG A 26 16.79 18.74 -2.68
N CYS A 27 15.83 17.86 -2.99
CA CYS A 27 15.86 16.43 -2.64
C CYS A 27 15.57 15.50 -3.82
N ASP A 28 15.45 16.03 -5.03
CA ASP A 28 15.21 15.29 -6.28
C ASP A 28 13.92 14.44 -6.27
N ALA A 29 12.98 14.73 -5.35
CA ALA A 29 11.67 14.11 -5.33
C ALA A 29 10.86 14.51 -6.56
N VAL A 30 10.17 13.56 -7.18
CA VAL A 30 9.25 13.84 -8.30
C VAL A 30 8.07 14.67 -7.80
N LEU A 31 7.96 15.91 -8.29
CA LEU A 31 6.87 16.84 -7.95
C LEU A 31 5.65 16.68 -8.85
N ARG A 32 5.86 16.38 -10.15
CA ARG A 32 4.80 16.09 -11.13
C ARG A 32 5.38 15.24 -12.26
N ASP A 33 4.56 14.33 -12.79
CA ASP A 33 4.78 13.62 -14.05
C ASP A 33 3.54 13.87 -14.93
N THR A 34 3.72 14.32 -16.18
CA THR A 34 2.59 14.64 -17.09
C THR A 34 2.36 13.52 -18.11
N ALA A 35 1.11 13.12 -18.31
CA ALA A 35 0.73 12.09 -19.28
C ALA A 35 0.23 12.69 -20.61
N HIS A 36 0.36 11.95 -21.72
CA HIS A 36 -0.10 12.37 -23.05
C HIS A 36 -1.63 12.22 -23.22
N ASP A 37 -2.20 11.06 -22.84
CA ASP A 37 -3.65 10.86 -22.72
C ASP A 37 -4.02 10.60 -21.25
N PRO A 38 -4.40 11.64 -20.49
CA PRO A 38 -4.62 11.52 -19.05
C PRO A 38 -5.95 10.84 -18.68
N PHE A 39 -6.86 10.57 -19.63
CA PHE A 39 -8.21 10.11 -19.29
C PHE A 39 -8.73 8.93 -20.12
N GLY A 40 -8.35 8.80 -21.39
CA GLY A 40 -8.81 7.73 -22.27
C GLY A 40 -8.22 6.38 -21.88
N LEU A 41 -6.90 6.25 -22.06
CA LEU A 41 -6.13 5.06 -21.74
C LEU A 41 -6.31 4.59 -20.28
N PRO A 42 -6.21 5.45 -19.25
CA PRO A 42 -6.43 5.02 -17.86
C PRO A 42 -7.83 4.43 -17.64
N LEU A 43 -8.88 4.98 -18.26
CA LEU A 43 -10.23 4.44 -18.09
C LEU A 43 -10.34 3.03 -18.70
N ALA A 44 -9.80 2.82 -19.89
CA ALA A 44 -9.82 1.51 -20.55
C ALA A 44 -9.05 0.44 -19.73
N LEU A 45 -7.92 0.84 -19.13
CA LEU A 45 -7.14 -0.02 -18.25
C LEU A 45 -7.91 -0.36 -16.96
N TYR A 46 -8.48 0.62 -16.27
CA TYR A 46 -9.27 0.35 -15.06
C TYR A 46 -10.56 -0.44 -15.37
N ALA A 47 -11.21 -0.22 -16.51
CA ALA A 47 -12.35 -1.05 -16.93
C ALA A 47 -11.93 -2.52 -17.19
N SER A 48 -10.80 -2.72 -17.88
CA SER A 48 -10.20 -4.05 -18.06
C SER A 48 -9.84 -4.71 -16.73
N ALA A 49 -9.34 -3.93 -15.76
CA ALA A 49 -9.02 -4.42 -14.42
C ALA A 49 -10.25 -4.95 -13.67
N ILE A 50 -11.44 -4.35 -13.82
CA ILE A 50 -12.69 -4.88 -13.23
C ILE A 50 -12.99 -6.27 -13.79
N MET A 51 -12.90 -6.43 -15.11
CA MET A 51 -13.19 -7.70 -15.78
C MET A 51 -12.18 -8.78 -15.37
N LEU A 52 -10.89 -8.44 -15.34
CA LEU A 52 -9.83 -9.36 -14.88
C LEU A 52 -10.01 -9.75 -13.41
N LEU A 53 -10.40 -8.81 -12.55
CA LEU A 53 -10.68 -9.10 -11.15
C LEU A 53 -11.92 -10.00 -10.99
N ALA A 54 -12.95 -9.82 -11.81
CA ALA A 54 -14.12 -10.70 -11.83
C ALA A 54 -13.75 -12.13 -12.28
N ILE A 55 -12.91 -12.27 -13.31
CA ILE A 55 -12.39 -13.58 -13.75
C ILE A 55 -11.56 -14.22 -12.63
N ALA A 56 -10.63 -13.46 -12.02
CA ALA A 56 -9.79 -13.96 -10.94
C ALA A 56 -10.59 -14.40 -9.70
N ALA A 57 -11.71 -13.73 -9.41
CA ALA A 57 -12.59 -14.07 -8.30
C ALA A 57 -13.50 -15.28 -8.60
N GLY A 58 -13.95 -15.44 -9.86
CA GLY A 58 -14.87 -16.50 -10.25
C GLY A 58 -14.18 -17.84 -10.57
N MET A 59 -12.89 -17.81 -10.93
CA MET A 59 -12.17 -18.98 -11.41
C MET A 59 -11.21 -19.58 -10.36
N THR A 60 -10.70 -20.79 -10.63
CA THR A 60 -9.73 -21.46 -9.77
C THR A 60 -8.32 -20.92 -9.98
N LEU A 61 -7.59 -20.76 -8.87
CA LEU A 61 -6.19 -20.33 -8.82
C LEU A 61 -5.26 -21.48 -9.17
N MET A 62 -5.40 -22.59 -8.47
CA MET A 62 -4.58 -23.79 -8.61
C MET A 62 -5.41 -25.02 -8.28
N THR A 63 -5.09 -26.14 -8.93
CA THR A 63 -5.60 -27.45 -8.57
C THR A 63 -4.45 -28.32 -8.11
N VAL A 64 -4.58 -28.87 -6.90
CA VAL A 64 -3.62 -29.83 -6.36
C VAL A 64 -4.23 -31.21 -6.50
N SER A 65 -3.51 -32.10 -7.17
CA SER A 65 -3.87 -33.52 -7.27
C SER A 65 -2.86 -34.34 -6.48
N THR A 66 -3.33 -34.98 -5.41
CA THR A 66 -2.52 -35.92 -4.63
C THR A 66 -3.40 -37.08 -4.19
N ALA A 67 -2.94 -38.32 -4.43
CA ALA A 67 -3.61 -39.55 -4.01
C ALA A 67 -5.12 -39.64 -4.38
N GLY A 68 -5.51 -39.14 -5.56
CA GLY A 68 -6.88 -39.23 -6.07
C GLY A 68 -7.88 -38.20 -5.50
N GLN A 69 -7.45 -37.29 -4.61
CA GLN A 69 -8.24 -36.15 -4.16
C GLN A 69 -7.86 -34.88 -4.94
N PHE A 70 -8.88 -34.16 -5.40
CA PHE A 70 -8.74 -32.87 -6.09
C PHE A 70 -9.11 -31.74 -5.13
N HIS A 71 -8.15 -30.91 -4.76
CA HIS A 71 -8.42 -29.68 -4.02
C HIS A 71 -8.36 -28.47 -4.96
N LEU A 72 -9.52 -27.82 -5.12
CA LEU A 72 -9.66 -26.57 -5.86
C LEU A 72 -9.33 -25.41 -4.92
N ALA A 73 -8.28 -24.66 -5.21
CA ALA A 73 -7.96 -23.43 -4.50
C ALA A 73 -8.41 -22.22 -5.33
N SER A 74 -9.25 -21.37 -4.76
CA SER A 74 -9.62 -20.07 -5.30
C SER A 74 -8.95 -18.95 -4.51
N LEU A 75 -9.14 -17.71 -4.95
CA LEU A 75 -8.69 -16.51 -4.25
C LEU A 75 -9.18 -16.44 -2.79
N PHE A 76 -10.35 -17.04 -2.52
CA PHE A 76 -11.04 -16.95 -1.23
C PHE A 76 -10.72 -18.12 -0.30
N THR A 77 -10.19 -19.23 -0.82
CA THR A 77 -9.91 -20.44 -0.03
C THR A 77 -8.87 -20.16 1.06
N GLY A 78 -7.84 -19.35 0.79
CA GLY A 78 -6.86 -18.88 1.78
C GLY A 78 -7.50 -18.19 2.99
N PRO A 79 -8.17 -17.04 2.78
CA PRO A 79 -8.89 -16.34 3.85
C PRO A 79 -9.87 -17.21 4.65
N VAL A 80 -10.69 -18.01 3.98
CA VAL A 80 -11.71 -18.86 4.63
C VAL A 80 -11.06 -19.93 5.51
N THR A 81 -10.03 -20.61 5.01
CA THR A 81 -9.33 -21.65 5.78
C THR A 81 -8.56 -21.07 6.97
N LEU A 82 -8.07 -19.83 6.90
CA LEU A 82 -7.47 -19.14 8.05
C LEU A 82 -8.51 -18.83 9.14
N GLU A 83 -9.72 -18.44 8.74
CA GLU A 83 -10.82 -18.15 9.67
C GLU A 83 -11.28 -19.41 10.42
N GLU A 84 -11.46 -20.52 9.71
CA GLU A 84 -11.80 -21.82 10.30
C GLU A 84 -10.75 -22.31 11.33
N ARG A 85 -9.49 -21.86 11.20
CA ARG A 85 -8.38 -22.18 12.11
C ARG A 85 -8.28 -21.22 13.30
N GLY A 86 -9.25 -20.34 13.49
CA GLY A 86 -9.28 -19.35 14.58
C GLY A 86 -8.41 -18.11 14.32
N LEU A 87 -7.83 -17.97 13.13
CA LEU A 87 -7.04 -16.81 12.71
C LEU A 87 -7.84 -15.84 11.85
N TRP A 88 -9.05 -15.52 12.29
CA TRP A 88 -9.99 -14.65 11.58
C TRP A 88 -9.38 -13.28 11.20
N PHE A 89 -8.52 -12.72 12.05
CA PHE A 89 -7.84 -11.44 11.77
C PHE A 89 -6.95 -11.53 10.52
N LEU A 90 -6.23 -12.66 10.35
CA LEU A 90 -5.35 -12.86 9.21
C LEU A 90 -6.15 -13.12 7.94
N GLY A 91 -7.22 -13.91 8.03
CA GLY A 91 -8.14 -14.15 6.92
C GLY A 91 -8.77 -12.85 6.42
N LEU A 92 -9.29 -12.03 7.35
CA LEU A 92 -9.86 -10.71 7.05
C LEU A 92 -8.82 -9.78 6.40
N LEU A 93 -7.60 -9.73 6.94
CA LEU A 93 -6.51 -8.92 6.39
C LEU A 93 -6.24 -9.30 4.92
N VAL A 94 -6.03 -10.58 4.65
CA VAL A 94 -5.76 -11.10 3.29
C VAL A 94 -6.93 -10.80 2.36
N MET A 95 -8.18 -11.01 2.82
CA MET A 95 -9.37 -10.73 2.01
C MET A 95 -9.47 -9.24 1.64
N ILE A 96 -9.24 -8.34 2.62
CA ILE A 96 -9.27 -6.90 2.40
C ILE A 96 -8.19 -6.48 1.39
N THR A 97 -6.95 -6.95 1.54
CA THR A 97 -5.84 -6.51 0.69
C THR A 97 -5.86 -7.11 -0.72
N THR A 98 -6.39 -8.33 -0.86
CA THR A 98 -6.36 -9.09 -2.11
C THR A 98 -7.60 -8.86 -2.96
N PHE A 99 -8.77 -8.66 -2.35
CA PHE A 99 -10.02 -8.50 -3.09
C PHE A 99 -10.70 -7.14 -2.85
N VAL A 100 -10.98 -6.76 -1.59
CA VAL A 100 -11.78 -5.56 -1.29
C VAL A 100 -11.07 -4.28 -1.72
N ALA A 101 -9.82 -4.08 -1.33
CA ALA A 101 -9.09 -2.86 -1.61
C ALA A 101 -8.83 -2.67 -3.12
N PRO A 102 -8.42 -3.70 -3.89
CA PRO A 102 -8.36 -3.60 -5.34
C PRO A 102 -9.70 -3.32 -6.00
N LEU A 103 -10.77 -4.02 -5.60
CA LEU A 103 -12.11 -3.79 -6.15
C LEU A 103 -12.57 -2.35 -5.90
N ALA A 104 -12.45 -1.89 -4.65
CA ALA A 104 -12.80 -0.54 -4.25
C ALA A 104 -12.02 0.49 -5.06
N ARG A 105 -10.70 0.31 -5.20
CA ARG A 105 -9.83 1.19 -5.95
C ARG A 105 -10.23 1.29 -7.42
N VAL A 106 -10.38 0.15 -8.10
CA VAL A 106 -10.73 0.14 -9.51
C VAL A 106 -12.13 0.73 -9.74
N ALA A 107 -13.11 0.38 -8.90
CA ALA A 107 -14.46 0.92 -8.98
C ALA A 107 -14.50 2.45 -8.74
N MET A 108 -13.77 2.94 -7.73
CA MET A 108 -13.66 4.38 -7.45
C MET A 108 -13.03 5.13 -8.62
N MET A 109 -11.97 4.58 -9.21
CA MET A 109 -11.29 5.23 -10.33
C MET A 109 -12.13 5.27 -11.61
N VAL A 110 -12.80 4.18 -11.96
CA VAL A 110 -13.76 4.16 -13.08
C VAL A 110 -14.86 5.19 -12.84
N THR A 111 -15.42 5.25 -11.64
CA THR A 111 -16.45 6.24 -11.27
C THR A 111 -15.95 7.68 -11.44
N VAL A 112 -14.71 7.97 -11.03
CA VAL A 112 -14.10 9.30 -11.17
C VAL A 112 -13.85 9.65 -12.63
N LEU A 113 -13.25 8.75 -13.41
CA LEU A 113 -12.90 8.99 -14.81
C LEU A 113 -14.14 9.10 -15.71
N VAL A 114 -15.16 8.27 -15.49
CA VAL A 114 -16.47 8.40 -16.17
C VAL A 114 -17.16 9.69 -15.72
N GLY A 115 -17.13 9.97 -14.42
CA GLY A 115 -17.77 11.15 -13.83
C GLY A 115 -17.21 12.48 -14.35
N ILE A 116 -15.92 12.54 -14.67
CA ILE A 116 -15.27 13.74 -15.26
C ILE A 116 -15.74 14.00 -16.69
N ARG A 117 -16.21 12.98 -17.42
CA ARG A 117 -16.76 13.14 -18.77
C ARG A 117 -18.21 13.62 -18.79
N LEU A 118 -18.89 13.61 -17.65
CA LEU A 118 -20.23 14.17 -17.53
C LEU A 118 -20.16 15.71 -17.61
N PRO A 119 -21.18 16.37 -18.20
CA PRO A 119 -21.24 17.84 -18.27
C PRO A 119 -21.24 18.51 -16.89
N ASP A 120 -21.78 17.82 -15.88
CA ASP A 120 -21.95 18.31 -14.51
C ASP A 120 -21.48 17.25 -13.49
N PRO A 121 -20.17 17.15 -13.20
CA PRO A 121 -19.65 16.14 -12.29
C PRO A 121 -20.19 16.32 -10.86
N PRO A 122 -20.72 15.24 -10.22
CA PRO A 122 -21.24 15.31 -8.86
C PRO A 122 -20.17 15.71 -7.83
N ARG A 123 -20.60 16.44 -6.80
CA ARG A 123 -19.70 16.98 -5.75
C ARG A 123 -18.92 15.89 -5.00
N GLY A 124 -19.53 14.70 -4.87
CA GLY A 124 -18.94 13.55 -4.17
C GLY A 124 -17.70 12.97 -4.85
N LEU A 125 -17.49 13.18 -6.15
CA LEU A 125 -16.34 12.60 -6.88
C LEU A 125 -14.99 13.00 -6.31
N ARG A 126 -14.89 14.19 -5.72
CA ARG A 126 -13.65 14.63 -5.06
C ARG A 126 -13.35 13.83 -3.81
N VAL A 127 -14.38 13.50 -3.05
CA VAL A 127 -14.24 12.69 -1.83
C VAL A 127 -13.88 11.27 -2.24
N VAL A 128 -14.52 10.73 -3.28
CA VAL A 128 -14.19 9.42 -3.85
C VAL A 128 -12.72 9.34 -4.28
N PHE A 129 -12.24 10.31 -5.07
CA PHE A 129 -10.84 10.32 -5.51
C PHE A 129 -9.86 10.53 -4.35
N ALA A 130 -10.26 11.28 -3.32
CA ALA A 130 -9.43 11.47 -2.14
C ALA A 130 -9.34 10.20 -1.26
N TRP A 131 -10.39 9.36 -1.25
CA TRP A 131 -10.35 8.03 -0.63
C TRP A 131 -9.50 7.06 -1.44
N ASP A 132 -9.58 7.10 -2.77
CA ASP A 132 -8.73 6.30 -3.65
C ASP A 132 -7.24 6.53 -3.34
N GLU A 133 -6.81 7.79 -3.18
CA GLU A 133 -5.41 8.12 -2.85
C GLU A 133 -4.96 7.50 -1.50
N ARG A 134 -5.88 7.31 -0.56
CA ARG A 134 -5.62 6.71 0.76
C ARG A 134 -5.68 5.18 0.72
N LEU A 135 -6.51 4.60 -0.15
CA LEU A 135 -6.66 3.16 -0.38
C LEU A 135 -5.55 2.58 -1.26
N ARG A 136 -5.01 3.37 -2.18
CA ARG A 136 -3.95 2.98 -3.12
C ARG A 136 -2.87 2.11 -2.49
N PRO A 137 -2.29 2.48 -1.33
CA PRO A 137 -1.19 1.72 -0.78
C PRO A 137 -1.58 0.41 -0.08
N TRP A 138 -2.87 0.08 -0.02
CA TRP A 138 -3.42 -1.17 0.53
C TRP A 138 -3.78 -2.19 -0.56
N ALA A 139 -3.92 -1.76 -1.81
CA ALA A 139 -4.12 -2.65 -2.95
C ALA A 139 -2.78 -3.30 -3.33
N MET A 140 -2.53 -4.51 -2.81
CA MET A 140 -1.23 -5.19 -2.91
C MET A 140 -1.28 -6.45 -3.78
N ILE A 141 -1.94 -6.38 -4.94
CA ILE A 141 -2.06 -7.52 -5.87
C ILE A 141 -0.68 -8.04 -6.30
N GLU A 142 0.26 -7.13 -6.57
CA GLU A 142 1.66 -7.45 -6.89
C GLU A 142 2.33 -8.32 -5.81
N VAL A 143 2.10 -7.99 -4.54
CA VAL A 143 2.67 -8.69 -3.39
C VAL A 143 1.99 -10.04 -3.19
N TYR A 144 0.67 -10.10 -3.40
CA TYR A 144 -0.08 -11.36 -3.39
C TYR A 144 0.43 -12.34 -4.45
N LEU A 145 0.63 -11.89 -5.70
CA LEU A 145 1.13 -12.75 -6.78
C LEU A 145 2.53 -13.31 -6.47
N LEU A 146 3.40 -12.51 -5.85
CA LEU A 146 4.70 -12.98 -5.37
C LEU A 146 4.55 -14.01 -4.25
N GLY A 147 3.63 -13.81 -3.31
CA GLY A 147 3.29 -14.80 -2.29
C GLY A 147 2.80 -16.12 -2.88
N VAL A 148 1.95 -16.07 -3.90
CA VAL A 148 1.49 -17.24 -4.68
C VAL A 148 2.66 -17.93 -5.36
N PHE A 149 3.56 -17.18 -5.99
CA PHE A 149 4.73 -17.73 -6.66
C PHE A 149 5.66 -18.46 -5.69
N VAL A 150 5.96 -17.85 -4.55
CA VAL A 150 6.80 -18.48 -3.51
C VAL A 150 6.13 -19.74 -2.95
N ALA A 151 4.81 -19.69 -2.69
CA ALA A 151 4.05 -20.86 -2.28
C ALA A 151 4.12 -21.97 -3.34
N PHE A 152 3.88 -21.65 -4.62
CA PHE A 152 3.97 -22.60 -5.73
C PHE A 152 5.34 -23.30 -5.79
N VAL A 153 6.44 -22.55 -5.73
CA VAL A 153 7.80 -23.12 -5.73
C VAL A 153 8.01 -24.07 -4.56
N ARG A 154 7.47 -23.74 -3.38
CA ARG A 154 7.58 -24.60 -2.21
C ARG A 154 6.79 -25.91 -2.39
N LEU A 155 5.55 -25.81 -2.87
CA LEU A 155 4.69 -26.99 -3.02
C LEU A 155 5.03 -27.86 -4.23
N SER A 156 5.57 -27.31 -5.32
CA SER A 156 5.85 -28.07 -6.55
C SER A 156 6.93 -29.14 -6.36
N THR A 157 7.72 -29.03 -5.29
CA THR A 157 8.66 -30.07 -4.87
C THR A 157 8.00 -31.27 -4.20
N MET A 158 6.74 -31.14 -3.76
CA MET A 158 6.00 -32.14 -2.98
C MET A 158 4.77 -32.70 -3.71
N ALA A 159 4.20 -31.95 -4.65
CA ALA A 159 2.97 -32.32 -5.34
C ALA A 159 2.92 -31.81 -6.79
N HIS A 160 2.13 -32.48 -7.63
CA HIS A 160 1.77 -31.95 -8.95
C HIS A 160 0.70 -30.87 -8.80
N ILE A 161 1.00 -29.67 -9.29
CA ILE A 161 0.15 -28.48 -9.20
C ILE A 161 -0.13 -28.00 -10.60
N ASP A 162 -1.41 -28.00 -10.98
CA ASP A 162 -1.83 -27.40 -12.23
C ASP A 162 -2.27 -25.95 -11.99
N ILE A 163 -1.79 -25.06 -12.86
CA ILE A 163 -2.06 -23.63 -12.77
C ILE A 163 -3.45 -23.36 -13.36
N GLY A 164 -4.32 -22.75 -12.56
CA GLY A 164 -5.67 -22.38 -12.97
C GLY A 164 -5.74 -21.02 -13.70
N PRO A 165 -6.83 -20.76 -14.44
CA PRO A 165 -7.03 -19.51 -15.18
C PRO A 165 -7.02 -18.25 -14.31
N ALA A 166 -7.39 -18.33 -13.01
CA ALA A 166 -7.34 -17.16 -12.14
C ALA A 166 -5.92 -16.64 -11.91
N LEU A 167 -4.89 -17.50 -11.95
CA LEU A 167 -3.50 -17.05 -11.79
C LEU A 167 -3.05 -16.18 -12.97
N TYR A 168 -3.42 -16.57 -14.20
CA TYR A 168 -3.16 -15.77 -15.39
C TYR A 168 -3.93 -14.45 -15.36
N ALA A 169 -5.19 -14.47 -14.91
CA ALA A 169 -6.00 -13.27 -14.74
C ALA A 169 -5.40 -12.30 -13.70
N LEU A 170 -4.85 -12.82 -12.59
CA LEU A 170 -4.14 -12.01 -11.59
C LEU A 170 -2.83 -11.42 -12.12
N GLY A 171 -2.07 -12.19 -12.90
CA GLY A 171 -0.87 -11.69 -13.57
C GLY A 171 -1.19 -10.57 -14.56
N ALA A 172 -2.22 -10.74 -15.38
CA ALA A 172 -2.72 -9.70 -16.26
C ALA A 172 -3.23 -8.48 -15.48
N LEU A 173 -3.95 -8.70 -14.37
CA LEU A 173 -4.46 -7.64 -13.50
C LEU A 173 -3.33 -6.81 -12.90
N MET A 174 -2.25 -7.46 -12.43
CA MET A 174 -1.05 -6.77 -11.94
C MET A 174 -0.47 -5.84 -13.02
N LEU A 175 -0.27 -6.34 -14.23
CA LEU A 175 0.29 -5.55 -15.34
C LEU A 175 -0.64 -4.38 -15.71
N VAL A 176 -1.94 -4.63 -15.81
CA VAL A 176 -2.94 -3.60 -16.12
C VAL A 176 -3.00 -2.53 -15.03
N MET A 177 -2.95 -2.92 -13.75
CA MET A 177 -2.95 -1.98 -12.63
C MET A 177 -1.68 -1.11 -12.62
N VAL A 178 -0.50 -1.69 -12.86
CA VAL A 178 0.76 -0.95 -12.98
C VAL A 178 0.72 0.00 -14.16
N ALA A 179 0.25 -0.45 -15.32
CA ALA A 179 0.08 0.39 -16.50
C ALA A 179 -0.92 1.53 -16.25
N ALA A 180 -2.03 1.26 -15.56
CA ALA A 180 -3.03 2.26 -15.21
C ALA A 180 -2.46 3.31 -14.25
N ASP A 181 -1.65 2.88 -13.27
CA ASP A 181 -0.98 3.77 -12.32
C ASP A 181 0.11 4.64 -12.94
N TYR A 182 0.73 4.15 -14.01
CA TYR A 182 1.70 4.91 -14.80
C TYR A 182 1.02 5.89 -15.77
N ALA A 183 -0.08 5.47 -16.40
CA ALA A 183 -0.79 6.27 -17.40
C ALA A 183 -1.58 7.45 -16.78
N ILE A 184 -2.01 7.33 -15.52
CA ILE A 184 -2.84 8.35 -14.86
C ILE A 184 -2.02 9.52 -14.31
N ASP A 185 -2.17 10.72 -14.89
CA ASP A 185 -1.74 11.96 -14.22
C ASP A 185 -2.78 12.34 -13.16
N ARG A 186 -2.51 11.92 -11.91
CA ARG A 186 -3.37 12.21 -10.74
C ARG A 186 -3.69 13.68 -10.60
N GLN A 187 -2.78 14.58 -10.96
CA GLN A 187 -3.06 16.01 -10.86
C GLN A 187 -4.01 16.46 -11.97
N SER A 188 -3.89 15.94 -13.19
CA SER A 188 -4.79 16.28 -14.28
C SER A 188 -6.25 15.94 -13.95
N VAL A 189 -6.51 14.81 -13.29
CA VAL A 189 -7.84 14.42 -12.75
C VAL A 189 -8.39 15.49 -11.80
N TRP A 190 -7.52 15.92 -10.90
CA TRP A 190 -7.75 16.87 -9.84
C TRP A 190 -7.97 18.30 -10.38
N GLU A 191 -7.28 18.69 -11.45
CA GLU A 191 -7.44 19.94 -12.20
C GLU A 191 -8.74 19.94 -13.00
N ALA A 192 -9.10 18.83 -13.64
CA ALA A 192 -10.37 18.66 -14.35
C ALA A 192 -11.58 18.81 -13.41
N LEU A 193 -11.55 18.17 -12.24
CA LEU A 193 -12.58 18.28 -11.20
C LEU A 193 -12.72 19.71 -10.63
N GLU A 194 -11.65 20.50 -10.63
CA GLU A 194 -11.68 21.92 -10.25
C GLU A 194 -12.21 22.82 -11.37
N GLY A 195 -11.81 22.57 -12.61
CA GLY A 195 -12.28 23.29 -13.79
C GLY A 195 -13.82 23.28 -13.89
N ALA A 196 -14.41 22.10 -13.75
CA ALA A 196 -15.87 21.93 -13.73
C ALA A 196 -16.55 22.76 -12.62
N ARG A 197 -15.92 22.86 -11.44
CA ARG A 197 -16.40 23.70 -10.33
C ARG A 197 -16.36 25.18 -10.67
N ARG A 198 -15.26 25.64 -11.27
CA ARG A 198 -15.07 27.05 -11.62
C ARG A 198 -16.13 27.49 -12.62
N ASN A 199 -16.42 26.65 -13.62
CA ASN A 199 -17.48 26.92 -14.59
C ASN A 199 -18.86 26.99 -13.94
N ARG A 200 -19.20 26.04 -13.05
CA ARG A 200 -20.46 26.10 -12.28
C ARG A 200 -20.53 27.33 -11.36
N ARG A 201 -19.47 27.66 -10.62
CA ARG A 201 -19.40 28.87 -9.78
C ARG A 201 -19.50 30.15 -10.59
N ARG A 202 -18.91 30.21 -11.79
CA ARG A 202 -19.05 31.33 -12.72
C ARG A 202 -20.50 31.47 -13.18
N ARG A 203 -21.18 30.38 -13.55
CA ARG A 203 -22.62 30.39 -13.89
C ARG A 203 -23.49 30.88 -12.72
N VAL A 204 -23.26 30.35 -11.51
CA VAL A 204 -24.01 30.76 -10.31
C VAL A 204 -23.69 32.19 -9.87
N ARG A 205 -22.42 32.64 -9.94
CA ARG A 205 -22.05 34.03 -9.63
C ARG A 205 -22.53 35.01 -10.69
N ALA A 206 -22.52 34.63 -11.97
CA ALA A 206 -23.16 35.41 -13.03
C ALA A 206 -24.67 35.56 -12.77
N ALA A 207 -25.30 34.54 -12.18
CA ALA A 207 -26.69 34.61 -11.72
C ALA A 207 -26.88 35.34 -10.37
N ALA A 208 -25.84 35.47 -9.53
CA ALA A 208 -25.91 35.99 -8.16
C ALA A 208 -25.04 37.24 -7.93
N ALA A 209 -24.84 38.06 -8.97
CA ALA A 209 -23.89 39.18 -9.00
C ALA A 209 -24.29 40.40 -8.15
N GLN A 210 -24.78 40.23 -6.91
CA GLN A 210 -25.25 41.35 -6.07
C GLN A 210 -25.00 41.27 -4.56
N ALA A 211 -24.20 40.34 -4.04
CA ALA A 211 -23.84 40.40 -2.61
C ALA A 211 -22.37 40.02 -2.36
N ALA A 212 -21.53 41.02 -2.11
CA ALA A 212 -20.17 40.84 -1.63
C ALA A 212 -20.15 40.96 -0.10
N ALA A 213 -19.70 39.91 0.58
CA ALA A 213 -19.33 39.96 1.99
C ALA A 213 -17.79 40.04 2.12
N PRO A 214 -17.27 40.71 3.15
CA PRO A 214 -15.90 41.18 3.20
C PRO A 214 -14.89 40.05 3.47
N ALA A 215 -13.67 40.26 2.99
CA ALA A 215 -12.52 39.41 3.21
C ALA A 215 -12.06 39.50 4.67
N MET A 216 -12.18 38.39 5.40
CA MET A 216 -11.72 38.30 6.79
C MET A 216 -10.28 37.77 6.85
N ASN A 217 -9.41 38.59 7.44
CA ASN A 217 -8.08 38.36 8.01
C ASN A 217 -7.05 37.56 7.18
N ALA A 218 -6.29 38.30 6.36
CA ALA A 218 -5.13 37.82 5.62
C ALA A 218 -3.84 37.66 6.48
N ALA A 219 -3.82 38.14 7.72
CA ALA A 219 -2.61 38.31 8.52
C ALA A 219 -2.07 37.02 9.21
N THR A 220 -2.85 35.94 9.29
CA THR A 220 -2.46 34.69 9.98
C THR A 220 -2.46 33.45 9.07
N GLN A 221 -2.59 33.62 7.75
CA GLN A 221 -2.68 32.49 6.83
C GLN A 221 -1.31 32.06 6.32
N THR A 222 -0.82 30.91 6.80
CA THR A 222 0.37 30.26 6.26
C THR A 222 0.03 29.42 5.02
N ARG A 223 1.02 29.14 4.18
CA ARG A 223 0.84 28.26 3.02
C ARG A 223 1.01 26.82 3.48
N ILE A 224 -0.05 26.01 3.39
CA ILE A 224 -0.07 24.61 3.81
C ILE A 224 -0.43 23.72 2.61
N GLY A 225 0.39 22.72 2.31
CA GLY A 225 0.09 21.68 1.32
C GLY A 225 -0.79 20.58 1.91
N CYS A 226 -1.89 20.26 1.24
CA CYS A 226 -2.72 19.11 1.59
C CYS A 226 -1.97 17.79 1.33
N HIS A 227 -1.86 16.91 2.35
CA HIS A 227 -1.21 15.61 2.21
C HIS A 227 -1.93 14.65 1.26
N THR A 228 -3.25 14.83 1.06
CA THR A 228 -4.04 13.94 0.19
C THR A 228 -4.05 14.43 -1.25
N CYS A 229 -4.35 15.71 -1.49
CA CYS A 229 -4.59 16.20 -2.86
C CYS A 229 -3.48 17.12 -3.40
N GLY A 230 -2.42 17.38 -2.62
CA GLY A 230 -1.28 18.21 -3.02
C GLY A 230 -1.56 19.70 -3.19
N LEU A 231 -2.79 20.17 -2.96
CA LEU A 231 -3.14 21.58 -3.08
C LEU A 231 -2.50 22.39 -1.95
N VAL A 232 -1.69 23.39 -2.33
CA VAL A 232 -1.18 24.41 -1.40
C VAL A 232 -2.24 25.49 -1.23
N SER A 233 -2.79 25.60 -0.02
CA SER A 233 -3.80 26.60 0.34
C SER A 233 -3.22 27.58 1.36
N ARG A 234 -3.66 28.85 1.32
CA ARG A 234 -3.46 29.79 2.43
C ARG A 234 -4.52 29.50 3.47
N ALA A 235 -4.13 28.90 4.58
CA ALA A 235 -5.05 28.43 5.61
C ALA A 235 -4.35 28.32 6.96
N GLN A 236 -5.13 28.29 8.04
CA GLN A 236 -4.62 27.98 9.38
C GLN A 236 -4.52 26.45 9.56
N ASP A 237 -3.68 25.99 10.49
CA ASP A 237 -3.59 24.57 10.82
C ASP A 237 -4.94 24.04 11.33
N GLY A 238 -5.38 22.88 10.82
CA GLY A 238 -6.69 22.31 11.12
C GLY A 238 -7.84 22.79 10.21
N ALA A 239 -7.61 23.74 9.30
CA ALA A 239 -8.62 24.17 8.33
C ALA A 239 -9.00 23.06 7.34
N VAL A 240 -10.21 23.13 6.77
CA VAL A 240 -10.67 22.14 5.78
C VAL A 240 -10.13 22.46 4.38
N CYS A 241 -9.55 21.47 3.70
CA CYS A 241 -9.05 21.62 2.35
C CYS A 241 -10.21 21.93 1.38
N PRO A 242 -10.13 23.02 0.60
CA PRO A 242 -11.21 23.40 -0.31
C PRO A 242 -11.37 22.47 -1.52
N ARG A 243 -10.41 21.56 -1.77
CA ARG A 243 -10.39 20.60 -2.88
C ARG A 243 -10.94 19.24 -2.49
N CYS A 244 -10.32 18.57 -1.52
CA CYS A 244 -10.67 17.22 -1.12
C CYS A 244 -11.57 17.12 0.14
N GLY A 245 -11.70 18.21 0.91
CA GLY A 245 -12.48 18.21 2.15
C GLY A 245 -11.76 17.62 3.37
N PHE A 246 -10.51 17.16 3.24
CA PHE A 246 -9.70 16.72 4.39
C PHE A 246 -9.10 17.89 5.16
N THR A 247 -8.88 17.70 6.46
CA THR A 247 -8.20 18.67 7.35
C THR A 247 -6.76 18.89 6.91
N LEU A 248 -6.39 20.15 6.71
CA LEU A 248 -5.05 20.62 6.38
C LEU A 248 -4.20 20.66 7.64
N HIS A 249 -2.97 20.15 7.52
CA HIS A 249 -1.98 20.23 8.57
C HIS A 249 -0.65 20.69 7.97
N ALA A 250 0.05 21.61 8.65
CA ALA A 250 1.37 22.06 8.22
C ALA A 250 2.38 20.90 8.26
N ARG A 251 2.32 20.10 9.33
CA ARG A 251 3.06 18.84 9.53
C ARG A 251 2.12 17.79 10.11
N LYS A 252 2.43 16.51 9.92
CA LYS A 252 1.64 15.44 10.54
C LYS A 252 1.65 15.61 12.07
N ARG A 253 0.47 15.69 12.68
CA ARG A 253 0.30 15.84 14.13
C ARG A 253 0.98 14.69 14.88
N ASP A 254 1.75 15.05 15.92
CA ASP A 254 2.46 14.12 16.79
C ASP A 254 3.25 13.03 16.05
N SER A 255 3.75 13.35 14.84
CA SER A 255 4.41 12.37 13.96
C SER A 255 5.53 11.61 14.65
N ILE A 256 6.38 12.31 15.42
CA ILE A 256 7.49 11.71 16.15
C ILE A 256 6.99 10.75 17.23
N ALA A 257 5.99 11.16 18.03
CA ALA A 257 5.46 10.36 19.12
C ALA A 257 4.74 9.10 18.60
N TRP A 258 3.88 9.25 17.59
CA TRP A 258 3.22 8.11 16.95
C TRP A 258 4.21 7.14 16.30
N THR A 259 5.23 7.65 15.62
CA THR A 259 6.24 6.79 14.98
C THR A 259 7.04 6.02 16.03
N TRP A 260 7.40 6.63 17.16
CA TRP A 260 8.03 5.92 18.29
C TRP A 260 7.11 4.87 18.90
N ALA A 261 5.86 5.23 19.22
CA ALA A 261 4.91 4.30 19.83
C ALA A 261 4.67 3.07 18.97
N LEU A 262 4.45 3.26 17.66
CA LEU A 262 4.25 2.17 16.71
C LEU A 262 5.52 1.33 16.51
N SER A 263 6.69 1.97 16.44
CA SER A 263 7.98 1.25 16.27
C SER A 263 8.33 0.42 17.52
N LEU A 264 8.08 0.95 18.72
CA LEU A 264 8.30 0.23 19.98
C LEU A 264 7.31 -0.93 20.14
N ALA A 265 6.02 -0.72 19.82
CA ALA A 265 5.03 -1.78 19.82
C ALA A 265 5.40 -2.91 18.84
N ALA A 266 5.88 -2.56 17.63
CA ALA A 266 6.39 -3.53 16.67
C ALA A 266 7.64 -4.25 17.18
N LEU A 267 8.56 -3.56 17.85
CA LEU A 267 9.76 -4.17 18.43
C LEU A 267 9.42 -5.18 19.52
N ILE A 268 8.44 -4.87 20.38
CA ILE A 268 7.96 -5.79 21.43
C ILE A 268 7.35 -7.05 20.80
N LEU A 269 6.50 -6.89 19.77
CA LEU A 269 5.87 -8.01 19.07
C LEU A 269 6.82 -8.80 18.17
N TYR A 270 7.99 -8.24 17.82
CA TYR A 270 9.00 -8.93 17.04
C TYR A 270 9.60 -10.13 17.79
N VAL A 271 9.72 -10.05 19.12
CA VAL A 271 10.20 -11.17 19.95
C VAL A 271 9.27 -12.39 19.86
N PRO A 272 7.97 -12.31 20.20
CA PRO A 272 7.07 -13.44 20.07
C PRO A 272 6.91 -13.92 18.62
N ALA A 273 7.00 -13.02 17.63
CA ALA A 273 6.95 -13.41 16.21
C ALA A 273 8.08 -14.35 15.79
N ASN A 274 9.28 -14.22 16.39
CA ASN A 274 10.44 -15.06 16.06
C ASN A 274 10.60 -16.27 17.00
N VAL A 275 10.05 -16.20 18.21
CA VAL A 275 10.15 -17.27 19.22
C VAL A 275 9.01 -18.29 19.08
N TYR A 276 7.78 -17.85 18.84
CA TYR A 276 6.65 -18.77 18.70
C TYR A 276 6.61 -19.43 17.31
N PRO A 277 6.07 -20.66 17.22
CA PRO A 277 5.94 -21.34 15.94
C PRO A 277 4.97 -20.56 15.04
N VAL A 278 5.43 -20.36 13.80
CA VAL A 278 4.62 -19.72 12.75
C VAL A 278 3.75 -20.75 12.05
N LEU A 279 4.28 -21.96 11.89
CA LEU A 279 3.58 -23.09 11.28
C LEU A 279 3.92 -24.37 12.04
N THR A 280 2.92 -25.24 12.22
CA THR A 280 3.12 -26.58 12.76
C THR A 280 2.67 -27.56 11.69
N VAL A 281 3.61 -28.38 11.21
CA VAL A 281 3.30 -29.46 10.26
C VAL A 281 3.03 -30.71 11.07
N ILE A 282 1.80 -31.22 11.00
CA ILE A 282 1.40 -32.45 11.68
C ILE A 282 1.44 -33.57 10.65
N ARG A 283 2.36 -34.53 10.83
CA ARG A 283 2.48 -35.75 10.01
C ARG A 283 2.19 -36.96 10.89
N LEU A 284 1.22 -37.80 10.51
CA LEU A 284 0.86 -39.03 11.23
C LEU A 284 0.65 -38.84 12.75
N GLY A 285 0.01 -37.73 13.15
CA GLY A 285 -0.27 -37.40 14.56
C GLY A 285 0.87 -36.73 15.34
N ALA A 286 2.11 -36.69 14.80
CA ALA A 286 3.22 -35.95 15.39
C ALA A 286 3.32 -34.55 14.77
N GLY A 287 3.19 -33.51 15.60
CA GLY A 287 3.39 -32.12 15.20
C GLY A 287 4.85 -31.71 15.34
N GLN A 288 5.45 -31.19 14.28
CA GLN A 288 6.74 -30.50 14.34
C GLN A 288 6.49 -28.99 14.22
N PRO A 289 6.55 -28.22 15.33
CA PRO A 289 6.40 -26.78 15.30
C PRO A 289 7.66 -26.12 14.72
N SER A 290 7.51 -25.30 13.69
CA SER A 290 8.60 -24.58 13.04
C SER A 290 8.45 -23.07 13.26
N THR A 291 9.49 -22.45 13.81
CA THR A 291 9.65 -20.98 13.84
C THR A 291 10.07 -20.47 12.46
N ILE A 292 10.09 -19.16 12.25
CA ILE A 292 10.58 -18.53 11.00
C ILE A 292 12.00 -19.00 10.69
N LEU A 293 12.89 -18.88 11.69
CA LEU A 293 14.29 -19.28 11.53
C LEU A 293 14.45 -20.81 11.44
N GLY A 294 13.60 -21.56 12.14
CA GLY A 294 13.53 -23.02 12.00
C GLY A 294 13.16 -23.45 10.58
N GLY A 295 12.12 -22.84 10.00
CA GLY A 295 11.70 -23.10 8.63
C GLY A 295 12.75 -22.67 7.59
N ALA A 296 13.46 -21.56 7.82
CA ALA A 296 14.57 -21.16 6.97
C ALA A 296 15.74 -22.16 7.00
N ARG A 297 16.07 -22.73 8.17
CA ARG A 297 17.09 -23.79 8.30
C ARG A 297 16.66 -25.09 7.63
N GLU A 298 15.42 -25.52 7.84
CA GLU A 298 14.87 -26.72 7.18
C GLU A 298 14.97 -26.62 5.65
N LEU A 299 14.72 -25.43 5.09
CA LEU A 299 14.89 -25.17 3.65
C LEU A 299 16.35 -25.19 3.19
N LEU A 300 17.30 -24.75 4.01
CA LEU A 300 18.73 -24.87 3.73
C LEU A 300 19.16 -26.33 3.70
N ASP A 301 18.70 -27.12 4.66
CA ASP A 301 19.02 -28.55 4.76
C ASP A 301 18.47 -29.35 3.57
N LEU A 302 17.33 -28.93 3.02
CA LEU A 302 16.72 -29.47 1.80
C LEU A 302 17.42 -28.99 0.50
N GLY A 303 18.51 -28.23 0.60
CA GLY A 303 19.25 -27.70 -0.55
C GLY A 303 18.56 -26.52 -1.26
N GLN A 304 17.43 -26.04 -0.75
CA GLN A 304 16.63 -24.94 -1.33
C GLN A 304 17.12 -23.58 -0.82
N TRP A 305 18.42 -23.31 -0.96
CA TRP A 305 19.05 -22.09 -0.45
C TRP A 305 18.40 -20.77 -0.94
N PRO A 306 17.87 -20.63 -2.18
CA PRO A 306 17.23 -19.38 -2.60
C PRO A 306 15.94 -19.11 -1.82
N LEU A 307 15.17 -20.15 -1.51
CA LEU A 307 13.92 -20.03 -0.77
C LEU A 307 14.20 -19.73 0.72
N ALA A 308 15.21 -20.36 1.30
CA ALA A 308 15.65 -20.05 2.65
C ALA A 308 16.12 -18.59 2.81
N LEU A 309 16.93 -18.10 1.85
CA LEU A 309 17.36 -16.70 1.81
C LEU A 309 16.16 -15.75 1.69
N LEU A 310 15.20 -16.08 0.81
CA LEU A 310 14.00 -15.29 0.62
C LEU A 310 13.19 -15.16 1.92
N VAL A 311 12.90 -16.28 2.60
CA VAL A 311 12.16 -16.30 3.86
C VAL A 311 12.93 -15.53 4.95
N PHE A 312 14.24 -15.75 5.07
CA PHE A 312 15.05 -15.05 6.06
C PHE A 312 15.07 -13.53 5.82
N VAL A 313 15.26 -13.09 4.57
CA VAL A 313 15.31 -11.67 4.23
C VAL A 313 13.94 -11.02 4.45
N ALA A 314 12.86 -11.64 3.97
CA ALA A 314 11.51 -11.10 4.06
C ALA A 314 10.99 -11.06 5.51
N SER A 315 11.23 -12.11 6.29
CA SER A 315 10.67 -12.26 7.63
C SER A 315 11.55 -11.69 8.75
N VAL A 316 12.88 -11.68 8.59
CA VAL A 316 13.81 -11.28 9.66
C VAL A 316 14.50 -9.96 9.29
N ALA A 317 15.20 -9.93 8.15
CA ALA A 317 16.04 -8.79 7.80
C ALA A 317 15.22 -7.52 7.50
N VAL A 318 14.10 -7.65 6.78
CA VAL A 318 13.24 -6.52 6.40
C VAL A 318 12.63 -5.80 7.62
N PRO A 319 11.99 -6.48 8.60
CA PRO A 319 11.51 -5.81 9.82
C PRO A 319 12.62 -5.15 10.63
N VAL A 320 13.79 -5.79 10.76
CA VAL A 320 14.95 -5.21 11.47
C VAL A 320 15.44 -3.96 10.76
N LEU A 321 15.57 -3.99 9.43
CA LEU A 321 15.97 -2.85 8.62
C LEU A 321 14.97 -1.68 8.76
N LYS A 322 13.66 -1.97 8.79
CA LYS A 322 12.64 -0.93 9.01
C LYS A 322 12.74 -0.32 10.41
N LEU A 323 12.81 -1.15 11.46
CA LEU A 323 12.86 -0.68 12.84
C LEU A 323 14.12 0.15 13.11
N THR A 324 15.28 -0.33 12.64
CA THR A 324 16.55 0.39 12.74
C THR A 324 16.55 1.67 11.90
N GLY A 325 16.07 1.61 10.66
CA GLY A 325 15.93 2.77 9.78
C GLY A 325 15.05 3.87 10.39
N LEU A 326 13.87 3.52 10.90
CA LEU A 326 12.97 4.47 11.56
C LEU A 326 13.56 5.02 12.85
N ALA A 327 14.18 4.18 13.69
CA ALA A 327 14.85 4.64 14.91
C ALA A 327 15.98 5.63 14.59
N LEU A 328 16.81 5.33 13.59
CA LEU A 328 17.87 6.25 13.13
C LEU A 328 17.29 7.58 12.65
N LEU A 329 16.21 7.56 11.86
CA LEU A 329 15.55 8.78 11.38
C LEU A 329 14.96 9.60 12.54
N LEU A 330 14.30 8.95 13.50
CA LEU A 330 13.74 9.61 14.69
C LEU A 330 14.81 10.24 15.57
N ILE A 331 15.84 9.46 15.95
CA ILE A 331 16.94 9.93 16.80
C ILE A 331 17.68 11.09 16.13
N SER A 332 17.99 10.96 14.83
CA SER A 332 18.69 12.02 14.09
C SER A 332 17.87 13.30 13.93
N THR A 333 16.52 13.19 13.90
CA THR A 333 15.62 14.35 13.86
C THR A 333 15.58 15.05 15.21
N GLN A 334 15.47 14.30 16.31
CA GLN A 334 15.44 14.86 17.67
C GLN A 334 16.79 15.46 18.10
N ARG A 335 17.90 14.83 17.69
CA ARG A 335 19.26 15.38 17.91
C ARG A 335 19.61 16.54 16.98
N ARG A 336 18.66 17.02 16.15
CA ARG A 336 18.83 18.11 15.18
C ARG A 336 20.08 17.96 14.31
N TRP A 337 20.37 16.73 13.88
CA TRP A 337 21.57 16.48 13.11
C TRP A 337 21.44 17.05 11.69
N ARG A 338 22.31 18.01 11.35
CA ARG A 338 22.27 18.76 10.07
C ARG A 338 22.93 18.03 8.89
N GLY A 339 23.66 16.95 9.13
CA GLY A 339 24.40 16.22 8.09
C GLY A 339 23.54 15.26 7.26
N ARG A 340 23.95 15.04 6.00
CA ARG A 340 23.46 13.97 5.10
C ARG A 340 21.94 13.89 4.94
N LEU A 341 21.25 15.04 4.84
CA LEU A 341 19.79 15.10 4.72
C LEU A 341 19.25 14.39 3.48
N ARG A 342 19.98 14.44 2.36
CA ARG A 342 19.66 13.69 1.14
C ARG A 342 19.70 12.18 1.41
N ASP A 343 20.78 11.67 1.98
CA ASP A 343 20.91 10.24 2.29
C ASP A 343 19.82 9.77 3.26
N ARG A 344 19.49 10.58 4.28
CA ARG A 344 18.41 10.24 5.21
C ARG A 344 17.03 10.24 4.53
N THR A 345 16.81 11.16 3.58
CA THR A 345 15.60 11.15 2.74
C THR A 345 15.56 9.89 1.88
N THR A 346 16.69 9.45 1.33
CA THR A 346 16.82 8.18 0.60
C THR A 346 16.54 6.98 1.51
N VAL A 347 17.07 6.96 2.73
CA VAL A 347 16.78 5.91 3.73
C VAL A 347 15.27 5.86 4.02
N TYR A 348 14.63 7.02 4.22
CA TYR A 348 13.17 7.07 4.37
C TYR A 348 12.43 6.48 3.17
N ARG A 349 12.82 6.86 1.94
CA ARG A 349 12.22 6.30 0.71
C ARG A 349 12.40 4.77 0.62
N ILE A 350 13.57 4.27 0.99
CA ILE A 350 13.84 2.82 1.02
C ILE A 350 12.94 2.14 2.07
N VAL A 351 12.87 2.68 3.29
CA VAL A 351 12.04 2.13 4.38
C VAL A 351 10.55 2.12 3.99
N ASP A 352 10.04 3.21 3.41
CA ASP A 352 8.65 3.30 2.95
C ASP A 352 8.38 2.37 1.75
N ALA A 353 9.34 2.22 0.83
CA ALA A 353 9.22 1.30 -0.31
C ALA A 353 9.15 -0.16 0.14
N ILE A 354 10.07 -0.60 1.01
CA ILE A 354 10.09 -1.96 1.60
C ILE A 354 8.80 -2.23 2.39
N GLY A 355 8.14 -1.17 2.88
CA GLY A 355 6.78 -1.12 3.42
C GLY A 355 5.87 -2.25 2.93
N ARG A 356 5.56 -2.23 1.63
CA ARG A 356 4.56 -3.09 0.99
C ARG A 356 5.03 -4.53 0.78
N TRP A 357 6.32 -4.74 0.49
CA TRP A 357 6.91 -6.05 0.23
C TRP A 357 6.95 -6.94 1.47
N SER A 358 6.94 -6.33 2.66
CA SER A 358 6.94 -7.07 3.92
C SER A 358 5.68 -7.93 4.15
N MET A 359 4.62 -7.76 3.35
CA MET A 359 3.41 -8.61 3.42
C MET A 359 3.49 -9.92 2.63
N ILE A 360 4.55 -10.15 1.84
CA ILE A 360 4.70 -11.37 1.01
C ILE A 360 4.48 -12.64 1.85
N ASP A 361 5.09 -12.70 3.04
CA ASP A 361 5.06 -13.90 3.88
C ASP A 361 3.65 -14.22 4.40
N ILE A 362 2.83 -13.19 4.65
CA ILE A 362 1.43 -13.37 5.09
C ILE A 362 0.61 -14.00 3.95
N PHE A 363 0.80 -13.51 2.72
CA PHE A 363 0.14 -14.07 1.55
C PHE A 363 0.59 -15.49 1.26
N MET A 364 1.91 -15.73 1.27
CA MET A 364 2.48 -17.08 1.14
C MET A 364 1.88 -18.03 2.18
N LEU A 365 1.83 -17.63 3.46
CA LEU A 365 1.28 -18.46 4.53
C LEU A 365 -0.20 -18.77 4.32
N SER A 366 -1.01 -17.78 3.91
CA SER A 366 -2.44 -17.99 3.64
C SER A 366 -2.69 -19.03 2.54
N ILE A 367 -1.87 -19.01 1.50
CA ILE A 367 -1.96 -19.95 0.38
C ILE A 367 -1.44 -21.32 0.78
N LEU A 368 -0.33 -21.38 1.51
CA LEU A 368 0.24 -22.63 2.01
C LEU A 368 -0.74 -23.37 2.93
N VAL A 369 -1.43 -22.65 3.82
CA VAL A 369 -2.45 -23.23 4.72
C VAL A 369 -3.68 -23.71 3.93
N ALA A 370 -4.06 -23.03 2.85
CA ALA A 370 -5.14 -23.48 1.98
C ALA A 370 -4.78 -24.70 1.13
N LEU A 371 -3.54 -24.76 0.63
CA LEU A 371 -3.12 -25.79 -0.32
C LEU A 371 -2.58 -27.07 0.35
N VAL A 372 -1.92 -26.95 1.51
CA VAL A 372 -1.33 -28.10 2.22
C VAL A 372 -2.34 -28.67 3.21
N GLN A 373 -3.41 -29.23 2.63
CA GLN A 373 -4.44 -29.97 3.34
C GLN A 373 -4.52 -31.38 2.75
N PHE A 374 -3.46 -32.18 2.93
CA PHE A 374 -3.39 -33.55 2.41
C PHE A 374 -4.20 -34.55 3.26
N GLY A 375 -5.40 -34.15 3.70
CA GLY A 375 -6.27 -34.98 4.54
C GLY A 375 -5.53 -35.62 5.73
N ALA A 376 -5.52 -36.96 5.79
CA ALA A 376 -4.96 -37.74 6.89
C ALA A 376 -3.41 -37.82 6.93
N VAL A 377 -2.71 -37.38 5.89
CA VAL A 377 -1.24 -37.60 5.76
C VAL A 377 -0.43 -36.44 6.34
N ALA A 378 -0.82 -35.20 6.03
CA ALA A 378 -0.18 -34.00 6.58
C ALA A 378 -1.14 -32.82 6.66
N THR A 379 -1.21 -32.15 7.81
CA THR A 379 -1.97 -30.90 7.98
C THR A 379 -1.05 -29.78 8.49
N VAL A 380 -1.20 -28.59 7.92
CA VAL A 380 -0.47 -27.39 8.38
C VAL A 380 -1.41 -26.55 9.23
N ARG A 381 -1.02 -26.33 10.49
CA ARG A 381 -1.72 -25.40 11.38
C ARG A 381 -0.89 -24.14 11.57
N PRO A 382 -1.43 -22.96 11.26
CA PRO A 382 -0.74 -21.71 11.55
C PRO A 382 -0.69 -21.51 13.07
N GLY A 383 0.46 -21.06 13.58
CA GLY A 383 0.68 -20.81 15.01
C GLY A 383 0.57 -19.33 15.38
N PHE A 384 0.61 -19.04 16.68
CA PHE A 384 0.55 -17.66 17.21
C PHE A 384 1.67 -16.76 16.69
N GLY A 385 2.82 -17.33 16.30
CA GLY A 385 3.91 -16.58 15.67
C GLY A 385 3.46 -15.86 14.39
N ALA A 386 2.55 -16.44 13.61
CA ALA A 386 2.03 -15.84 12.38
C ALA A 386 1.23 -14.55 12.65
N VAL A 387 0.43 -14.54 13.73
CA VAL A 387 -0.36 -13.36 14.13
C VAL A 387 0.57 -12.26 14.65
N ALA A 388 1.52 -12.61 15.52
CA ALA A 388 2.51 -11.66 16.02
C ALA A 388 3.32 -11.05 14.86
N PHE A 389 3.76 -11.87 13.90
CA PHE A 389 4.46 -11.42 12.72
C PHE A 389 3.60 -10.48 11.86
N ALA A 390 2.34 -10.82 11.60
CA ALA A 390 1.44 -9.96 10.84
C ALA A 390 1.26 -8.58 11.50
N LEU A 391 1.12 -8.54 12.82
CA LEU A 391 1.04 -7.29 13.57
C LEU A 391 2.33 -6.46 13.47
N VAL A 392 3.51 -7.09 13.52
CA VAL A 392 4.80 -6.38 13.30
C VAL A 392 4.83 -5.72 11.92
N VAL A 393 4.42 -6.45 10.87
CA VAL A 393 4.39 -5.91 9.50
C VAL A 393 3.45 -4.71 9.39
N ILE A 394 2.24 -4.82 9.94
CA ILE A 394 1.25 -3.72 9.93
C ILE A 394 1.76 -2.52 10.72
N LEU A 395 2.27 -2.72 11.95
CA LEU A 395 2.74 -1.65 12.80
C LEU A 395 3.96 -0.93 12.21
N THR A 396 4.92 -1.66 11.63
CA THR A 396 6.08 -1.05 10.96
C THR A 396 5.68 -0.27 9.70
N MET A 397 4.68 -0.74 8.96
CA MET A 397 4.11 -0.01 7.81
C MET A 397 3.39 1.27 8.26
N LEU A 398 2.60 1.20 9.33
CA LEU A 398 1.93 2.37 9.92
C LEU A 398 2.95 3.36 10.50
N ALA A 399 4.01 2.89 11.14
CA ALA A 399 5.09 3.72 11.67
C ALA A 399 5.80 4.50 10.56
N ALA A 400 6.18 3.82 9.47
CA ALA A 400 6.80 4.48 8.32
C ALA A 400 5.90 5.59 7.74
N ARG A 401 4.57 5.35 7.70
CA ARG A 401 3.60 6.36 7.23
C ARG A 401 3.27 7.45 8.23
N SER A 402 3.37 7.21 9.53
CA SER A 402 3.18 8.25 10.54
C SER A 402 4.34 9.24 10.54
N PHE A 403 5.55 8.78 10.17
CA PHE A 403 6.73 9.62 10.06
C PHE A 403 6.57 10.68 8.96
N ASP A 404 6.94 11.93 9.28
CA ASP A 404 6.93 13.05 8.35
C ASP A 404 8.38 13.42 8.01
N PRO A 405 8.91 13.06 6.82
CA PRO A 405 10.31 13.31 6.47
C PRO A 405 10.66 14.81 6.46
N ARG A 406 9.66 15.69 6.32
CA ARG A 406 9.84 17.16 6.33
C ARG A 406 10.37 17.67 7.66
N LEU A 407 10.05 16.98 8.77
CA LEU A 407 10.55 17.33 10.09
C LEU A 407 12.07 17.21 10.20
N MET A 408 12.70 16.32 9.41
CA MET A 408 14.15 16.19 9.37
C MET A 408 14.82 17.43 8.78
N TRP A 409 14.17 18.03 7.78
CA TRP A 409 14.65 19.23 7.12
C TRP A 409 14.38 20.47 7.97
N ASP A 410 13.19 20.58 8.58
CA ASP A 410 12.87 21.67 9.51
C ASP A 410 13.82 21.67 10.71
N ALA A 411 14.13 20.50 11.29
CA ALA A 411 15.04 20.36 12.42
C ALA A 411 16.50 20.73 12.08
N ALA A 412 16.87 20.69 10.81
CA ALA A 412 18.19 21.12 10.35
C ALA A 412 18.27 22.63 10.09
N GLU A 413 17.15 23.26 9.75
CA GLU A 413 17.02 24.71 9.55
C GLU A 413 16.85 25.49 10.86
N ALA A 414 16.25 24.87 11.88
CA ALA A 414 16.16 25.38 13.25
C ALA A 414 17.52 25.31 13.98
#